data_AF-A0A2V5RMT9-F1
#
_entry.id   AF-A0A2V5RMT9-F1
#
_cell.length_a   1.000
_cell.length_b   1.000
_cell.length_c   1.000
_cell.angle_alpha   90.00
_cell.angle_beta   90.00
_cell.angle_gamma   90.00
#
_symmetry.space_group_name_H-M   'P 1'
#
loop_
_entity.id
_entity.type
_entity.pdbx_description
1 polymer ?
#
loop_
_entity_poly.entity_id
_entity_poly.type
_entity_poly.pdbx_seq_one_letter_code
_entity_poly.pdbx_strand_id
1 'polypeptide(L)' 'QFDIDMIRCIFCGMCEEVCPEQAIFLRKDYAITGFTRADMVHDKEKLLEIGGIMHGVVLKWNERK' A
#
# COMPACT_ATOMS: atom_id res chain seq x y z
N GLN A 1 11.18 -3.01 9.36
CA GLN A 1 10.64 -1.64 9.22
C GLN A 1 9.99 -1.54 7.84
N PHE A 2 8.80 -0.95 7.73
CA PHE A 2 8.02 -0.89 6.49
C PHE A 2 7.52 0.53 6.28
N ASP A 3 8.26 1.29 5.49
CA ASP A 3 8.01 2.71 5.26
C ASP A 3 8.00 2.94 3.74
N ILE A 4 7.07 3.77 3.26
CA ILE A 4 6.95 4.13 1.85
C ILE A 4 7.11 5.64 1.71
N ASP A 5 8.12 6.04 0.94
CA ASP A 5 8.31 7.44 0.54
C ASP A 5 7.40 7.76 -0.65
N MET A 6 6.30 8.48 -0.38
CA MET A 6 5.28 8.80 -1.36
C MET A 6 5.76 9.81 -2.42
N ILE A 7 6.87 10.52 -2.18
CA ILE A 7 7.48 11.42 -3.17
C ILE A 7 8.36 10.62 -4.15
N ARG A 8 8.91 9.48 -3.71
CA ARG A 8 9.70 8.58 -4.57
C ARG A 8 8.87 7.51 -5.27
N CYS A 9 7.72 7.16 -4.70
CA CYS A 9 6.79 6.20 -5.29
C CYS A 9 6.26 6.74 -6.63
N ILE A 10 6.31 5.90 -7.67
CA ILE A 10 5.76 6.22 -9.00
C ILE A 10 4.37 5.61 -9.24
N PHE A 11 3.75 5.07 -8.19
CA PHE A 11 2.39 4.50 -8.23
C PHE A 11 2.19 3.43 -9.33
N CYS A 12 3.21 2.60 -9.56
CA CYS A 12 3.21 1.61 -10.64
C CYS A 12 2.43 0.32 -10.35
N GLY A 13 2.02 0.07 -9.10
CA GLY A 13 1.29 -1.15 -8.72
C GLY A 13 2.15 -2.42 -8.61
N MET A 14 3.44 -2.38 -8.93
CA MET A 14 4.31 -3.57 -8.86
C MET A 14 4.40 -4.18 -7.45
N CYS A 15 4.30 -3.35 -6.40
CA CYS A 15 4.25 -3.83 -5.02
C CYS A 15 2.99 -4.66 -4.72
N GLU A 16 1.84 -4.24 -5.25
CA GLU A 16 0.59 -4.99 -5.16
C GLU A 16 0.71 -6.32 -5.89
N GLU A 17 1.24 -6.33 -7.12
CA GLU A 17 1.40 -7.54 -7.94
C GLU A 17 2.41 -8.55 -7.37
N VAL A 18 3.50 -8.10 -6.76
CA VAL A 18 4.49 -9.05 -6.21
C VAL A 18 4.08 -9.65 -4.86
N CYS A 19 3.24 -8.96 -4.08
CA CYS A 19 2.93 -9.38 -2.70
C CYS A 19 2.08 -10.67 -2.67
N PRO A 20 2.59 -11.82 -2.18
CA PRO A 20 1.84 -13.08 -2.18
C PRO A 20 0.63 -13.03 -1.24
N GLU A 21 0.79 -12.38 -0.09
CA GLU A 21 -0.22 -12.30 0.98
C GLU A 21 -1.28 -11.21 0.76
N GLN A 22 -1.24 -10.48 -0.38
CA GLN A 22 -2.13 -9.33 -0.64
C GLN A 22 -2.13 -8.28 0.49
N ALA A 23 -1.00 -8.13 1.19
CA ALA A 23 -0.89 -7.23 2.34
C ALA A 23 -0.80 -5.74 1.95
N ILE A 24 -0.46 -5.46 0.69
CA ILE A 24 -0.39 -4.11 0.13
C ILE A 24 -1.20 -4.05 -1.17
N PHE A 25 -1.92 -2.96 -1.37
CA PHE A 25 -2.71 -2.68 -2.56
C PHE A 25 -2.61 -1.19 -2.91
N LEU A 26 -2.65 -0.87 -4.20
CA LEU A 26 -2.60 0.51 -4.67
C LEU A 26 -4.02 1.09 -4.69
N ARG A 27 -4.29 2.02 -3.79
CA ARG A 27 -5.59 2.73 -3.77
C ARG A 27 -5.69 3.74 -4.91
N LYS A 28 -6.91 4.01 -5.35
CA LYS A 28 -7.22 5.02 -6.37
C LYS A 28 -7.40 6.42 -5.76
N ASP A 29 -6.56 6.78 -4.81
CA ASP A 29 -6.59 8.12 -4.22
C ASP A 29 -5.69 9.04 -5.01
N TYR A 30 -6.22 10.20 -5.37
CA TYR A 30 -5.52 11.20 -6.18
C TYR A 30 -5.12 12.45 -5.37
N ALA A 31 -5.53 12.52 -4.10
CA ALA A 31 -5.33 13.67 -3.24
C ALA A 31 -4.47 13.31 -2.01
N ILE A 32 -3.20 12.98 -2.25
CA ILE A 32 -2.20 12.80 -1.18
C ILE A 32 -1.40 14.09 -1.08
N THR A 33 -1.52 14.77 0.06
CA THR A 33 -0.86 16.05 0.31
C THR A 33 -0.12 16.02 1.64
N GLY A 34 0.99 16.73 1.71
CA GLY A 34 1.80 16.90 2.90
C GLY A 34 2.53 18.24 2.81
N PHE A 35 2.78 18.88 3.95
CA PHE A 35 3.45 20.18 3.99
C PHE A 35 4.97 20.03 4.04
N THR A 36 5.45 18.90 4.56
CA THR A 36 6.86 18.57 4.66
C THR A 36 7.18 17.23 3.99
N ARG A 37 8.46 16.99 3.70
CA ARG A 37 8.92 15.69 3.19
C ARG A 37 8.65 14.57 4.19
N ALA A 38 8.75 14.86 5.49
CA ALA A 38 8.52 13.87 6.55
C ALA A 38 7.07 13.39 6.55
N ASP A 39 6.11 14.29 6.30
CA ASP A 39 4.68 13.93 6.21
C ASP A 39 4.39 12.94 5.06
N MET A 40 5.22 12.97 4.01
CA MET A 40 5.08 12.12 2.82
C MET A 40 5.86 10.80 2.93
N VAL A 41 6.52 10.53 4.06
CA VAL A 41 7.05 9.20 4.36
C VAL A 41 6.03 8.52 5.26
N HIS A 42 5.32 7.54 4.71
CA HIS A 42 4.31 6.81 5.46
C HIS A 42 4.91 5.55 6.06
N ASP A 43 4.91 5.48 7.39
CA ASP A 43 5.30 4.29 8.14
C ASP A 43 4.17 3.24 8.16
N LYS A 44 4.48 2.08 8.73
CA LYS A 44 3.52 0.98 8.86
C LYS A 44 2.22 1.40 9.55
N GLU A 45 2.30 2.20 10.61
CA GLU A 45 1.14 2.61 11.40
C GLU A 45 0.22 3.50 10.57
N LYS A 46 0.81 4.48 9.86
CA LYS A 46 0.08 5.35 8.96
C LYS A 46 -0.58 4.59 7.82
N LEU A 47 0.14 3.63 7.24
CA LEU A 47 -0.39 2.80 6.14
C LEU A 47 -1.57 1.94 6.60
N LEU A 48 -1.56 1.43 7.84
CA LEU A 48 -2.67 0.68 8.43
C LEU A 48 -3.86 1.58 8.79
N GLU A 49 -3.62 2.79 9.30
CA GLU A 49 -4.68 3.79 9.55
C GLU A 49 -5.41 4.12 8.25
N ILE A 50 -4.66 4.30 7.16
CA ILE A 50 -5.18 4.63 5.85
C ILE A 50 -5.89 3.42 5.22
N GLY A 51 -5.22 2.26 5.16
CA GLY A 51 -5.67 1.09 4.40
C GLY A 51 -6.68 0.18 5.11
N GLY A 52 -6.72 0.21 6.45
CA GLY A 52 -7.54 -0.68 7.26
C GLY A 52 -7.04 -2.12 7.29
N ILE A 53 -7.88 -3.03 7.79
CA ILE A 53 -7.58 -4.47 7.93
C ILE A 53 -8.46 -5.27 6.98
N MET A 54 -7.85 -6.10 6.14
CA MET A 54 -8.56 -7.06 5.29
C MET A 54 -8.93 -8.30 6.12
N HIS A 55 -10.22 -8.66 6.16
CA HIS A 55 -10.73 -9.80 6.94
C HIS A 55 -10.95 -11.07 6.08
N GLY A 56 -10.61 -11.02 4.79
CA GLY A 56 -10.84 -12.10 3.82
C GLY A 56 -9.66 -13.07 3.70
N VAL A 57 -9.90 -14.20 3.03
CA VAL A 57 -8.85 -15.16 2.66
C VAL A 57 -8.03 -14.61 1.50
N VAL A 58 -6.71 -14.75 1.58
CA VAL A 58 -5.79 -14.44 0.47
C VAL A 58 -5.97 -15.49 -0.61
N LEU A 59 -6.38 -15.08 -1.82
CA LEU A 59 -6.64 -15.98 -2.95
C LEU A 59 -5.73 -15.69 -4.15
N LYS A 60 -4.68 -14.93 -3.92
CA LYS A 60 -3.75 -14.55 -4.97
C LYS A 60 -3.12 -15.80 -5.62
N TRP A 61 -3.19 -15.88 -6.95
CA TRP A 61 -2.65 -16.99 -7.75
C TRP A 61 -3.32 -18.36 -7.54
N ASN A 62 -4.45 -18.43 -6.84
CA ASN A 62 -5.20 -19.69 -6.78
C ASN A 62 -5.69 -20.07 -8.18
N GLU A 63 -5.21 -21.21 -8.69
CA GLU A 63 -5.52 -21.73 -10.02
C GLU A 63 -7.00 -22.14 -10.19
N ARG A 64 -7.75 -22.26 -9.09
CA ARG A 64 -9.18 -22.62 -9.06
C ARG A 64 -10.14 -21.43 -9.10
N LYS A 65 -9.78 -20.32 -9.77
CA LYS A 65 -10.69 -19.18 -9.96
C LYS A 65 -11.93 -19.54 -10.78
#